data_AF-A0A6C1PN24-F1
#
_entry.id   AF-A0A6C1PN24-F1
#
_cell.length_a   1.000
_cell.length_b   1.000
_cell.length_c   1.000
_cell.angle_alpha   90.00
_cell.angle_beta   90.00
_cell.angle_gamma   90.00
#
_symmetry.space_group_name_H-M   'P 1'
#
loop_
_entity.id
_entity.type
_entity.pdbx_description
1 polymer ?
#
loop_
_entity_poly.entity_id
_entity_poly.type
_entity_poly.pdbx_seq_one_letter_code
_entity_poly.pdbx_strand_id
1 'polypeptide(L)'
;MEAVGDDGKRRGRFGSVVRDPLPSSVGDIDFAVAGLPPERFYHTYGAMLMALSMPFDLVDLDDDSPFVQALRTEGSLERVA
;
A
#
# COMPACT_ATOMS: atom_id res chain seq x y z
N MET A 1 25.39 6.36 -10.91
CA MET A 1 25.63 5.09 -11.62
C MET A 1 24.32 4.34 -11.58
N GLU A 2 23.66 4.26 -12.73
CA GLU A 2 22.29 3.75 -12.91
C GLU A 2 22.21 2.25 -12.63
N ALA A 3 21.03 1.82 -12.17
CA ALA A 3 20.53 0.49 -12.47
C ALA A 3 19.20 0.67 -13.22
N VAL A 4 19.28 0.45 -14.53
CA VAL A 4 18.15 0.32 -15.44
C VAL A 4 17.48 -1.02 -15.16
N GLY A 5 16.20 -0.97 -14.78
CA GLY A 5 15.25 -2.07 -14.85
C GLY A 5 14.10 -1.59 -15.72
N ASP A 6 14.04 -2.15 -16.93
CA ASP A 6 12.98 -2.03 -17.93
C ASP A 6 11.65 -2.50 -17.33
N ASP A 7 10.54 -1.78 -17.61
CA ASP A 7 9.11 -2.14 -17.38
C ASP A 7 8.22 -0.92 -16.98
N GLY A 8 8.80 0.25 -16.72
CA GLY A 8 8.03 1.50 -16.57
C GLY A 8 7.04 1.58 -15.39
N LYS A 9 7.00 0.59 -14.49
CA LYS A 9 6.14 0.61 -13.30
C LYS A 9 6.92 1.07 -12.07
N ARG A 10 6.52 2.21 -11.51
CA ARG A 10 6.93 2.60 -10.16
C ARG A 10 6.09 1.78 -9.17
N ARG A 11 6.65 1.53 -7.98
CA ARG A 11 5.98 0.80 -6.88
C ARG A 11 6.35 1.56 -5.61
N GLY A 12 5.36 2.18 -4.96
CA GLY A 12 5.53 2.77 -3.64
C GLY A 12 5.51 1.68 -2.56
N ARG A 13 6.34 1.83 -1.52
CA ARG A 13 6.34 0.99 -0.31
C ARG A 13 6.29 1.95 0.88
N PHE A 14 5.42 1.70 1.85
CA PHE A 14 5.37 2.49 3.09
C PHE A 14 5.29 1.58 4.29
N GLY A 15 6.41 1.46 5.02
CA GLY A 15 6.54 0.58 6.17
C GLY A 15 8.00 0.41 6.54
N SER A 16 8.29 -0.13 7.73
CA SER A 16 9.62 -0.15 8.37
C SER A 16 10.67 -1.07 7.71
N VAL A 17 10.84 -1.01 6.40
CA VAL A 17 12.00 -1.58 5.69
C VAL A 17 12.47 -0.57 4.64
N VAL A 18 13.06 0.51 5.14
CA VAL A 18 13.94 1.41 4.36
C VAL A 18 15.33 1.30 4.96
N ARG A 19 16.01 0.15 4.75
CA ARG A 19 17.48 0.00 4.80
C ARG A 19 17.90 -1.46 4.50
N ASP A 20 18.61 -1.63 3.40
CA ASP A 20 19.42 -2.80 2.99
C ASP A 20 18.71 -4.15 2.70
N PRO A 21 19.38 -5.09 2.00
CA PRO A 21 18.89 -5.74 0.78
C PRO A 21 17.68 -6.64 0.99
N LEU A 22 16.81 -6.65 -0.03
CA LEU A 22 15.54 -7.38 -0.12
C LEU A 22 15.65 -8.80 0.50
N PRO A 23 14.94 -9.09 1.60
CA PRO A 23 14.79 -10.46 2.05
C PRO A 23 14.00 -11.25 1.00
N SER A 24 14.35 -12.53 0.88
CA SER A 24 13.81 -13.52 -0.07
C SER A 24 12.33 -13.90 0.16
N SER A 25 11.55 -13.04 0.81
CA SER A 25 10.12 -13.17 1.05
C SER A 25 9.38 -12.15 0.17
N VAL A 26 8.35 -12.61 -0.53
CA VAL A 26 7.38 -11.70 -1.16
C VAL A 26 6.78 -10.86 -0.04
N GLY A 27 7.20 -9.60 0.07
CA GLY A 27 6.73 -8.70 1.12
C GLY A 27 5.25 -8.34 0.94
N ASP A 28 4.64 -7.90 2.01
CA ASP A 28 3.24 -7.51 2.08
C ASP A 28 2.97 -6.34 1.09
N ILE A 29 1.79 -6.32 0.49
CA ILE A 29 1.37 -5.21 -0.40
C ILE A 29 0.54 -4.21 0.40
N ASP A 30 0.94 -2.95 0.36
CA ASP A 30 0.17 -1.84 0.94
C ASP A 30 -0.90 -1.35 -0.05
N PHE A 31 -2.17 -1.40 0.37
CA PHE A 31 -3.28 -0.78 -0.33
C PHE A 31 -3.81 0.41 0.46
N ALA A 32 -4.18 1.47 -0.24
CA ALA A 32 -4.83 2.63 0.34
C ALA A 32 -6.12 2.94 -0.44
N VAL A 33 -7.23 3.12 0.26
CA VAL A 33 -8.54 3.44 -0.34
C VAL A 33 -8.98 4.82 0.08
N ALA A 34 -9.68 5.53 -0.80
CA ALA A 34 -10.32 6.81 -0.53
C ALA A 34 -11.70 6.82 -1.18
N GLY A 35 -12.68 7.38 -0.51
CA GLY A 35 -14.09 7.43 -0.90
C GLY A 35 -14.87 6.14 -0.64
N LEU A 36 -14.33 5.20 0.15
CA LEU A 36 -15.05 3.98 0.51
C LEU A 36 -16.00 4.30 1.68
N PRO A 37 -17.31 4.02 1.58
CA PRO A 37 -18.21 4.19 2.72
C PRO A 37 -17.70 3.39 3.93
N PRO A 38 -17.67 3.96 5.16
CA PRO A 38 -17.09 3.29 6.33
C PRO A 38 -17.67 1.89 6.59
N GLU A 39 -18.97 1.70 6.35
CA GLU A 39 -19.66 0.41 6.49
C GLU A 39 -19.18 -0.66 5.50
N ARG A 40 -18.46 -0.28 4.43
CA ARG A 40 -17.89 -1.19 3.43
C ARG A 40 -16.42 -1.50 3.68
N PHE A 41 -15.74 -0.81 4.58
CA PHE A 41 -14.30 -1.00 4.80
C PHE A 41 -13.95 -2.46 5.11
N TYR A 42 -14.55 -3.03 6.14
CA TYR A 42 -14.28 -4.43 6.52
C TYR A 42 -14.85 -5.45 5.52
N HIS A 43 -15.91 -5.12 4.79
CA HIS A 43 -16.40 -5.96 3.70
C HIS A 43 -15.36 -6.05 2.58
N THR A 44 -14.78 -4.91 2.16
CA THR A 44 -13.71 -4.86 1.17
C THR A 44 -12.47 -5.61 1.65
N TYR A 45 -12.06 -5.40 2.91
CA TYR A 45 -10.96 -6.14 3.52
C TYR A 45 -11.19 -7.67 3.46
N GLY A 46 -12.38 -8.13 3.85
CA GLY A 46 -12.73 -9.56 3.77
C GLY A 46 -12.74 -10.11 2.35
N ALA A 47 -13.21 -9.33 1.37
CA ALA A 47 -13.14 -9.71 -0.03
C ALA A 47 -11.69 -9.84 -0.53
N MET A 48 -10.80 -8.93 -0.11
CA MET A 48 -9.37 -8.97 -0.45
C MET A 48 -8.67 -10.17 0.20
N LEU A 49 -8.99 -10.51 1.46
CA LEU A 49 -8.50 -11.72 2.11
C LEU A 49 -8.83 -13.00 1.33
N MET A 50 -9.99 -13.05 0.67
CA MET A 50 -10.37 -14.22 -0.15
C MET A 50 -9.73 -14.20 -1.54
N ALA A 51 -9.45 -13.02 -2.09
CA ALA A 51 -8.97 -12.85 -3.47
C ALA A 51 -7.44 -12.89 -3.60
N LEU A 52 -6.72 -12.45 -2.58
CA LEU A 52 -5.26 -12.31 -2.60
C LEU A 52 -4.59 -13.52 -1.93
N SER A 53 -3.61 -14.10 -2.61
CA SER A 53 -2.80 -15.20 -2.08
C SER A 53 -1.56 -14.73 -1.31
N MET A 54 -1.44 -13.42 -1.10
CA MET A 54 -0.29 -12.77 -0.47
C MET A 54 -0.76 -11.83 0.63
N PRO A 55 0.05 -11.61 1.68
CA PRO A 55 -0.34 -10.71 2.74
C PRO A 55 -0.42 -9.27 2.21
N PHE A 56 -1.29 -8.49 2.83
CA PHE A 56 -1.52 -7.11 2.46
C PHE A 56 -1.97 -6.27 3.66
N ASP A 57 -1.69 -4.99 3.60
CA ASP A 57 -2.23 -3.97 4.48
C ASP A 57 -3.25 -3.11 3.72
N LEU A 58 -4.32 -2.70 4.40
CA LEU A 58 -5.34 -1.82 3.84
C LEU A 58 -5.51 -0.60 4.73
N VAL A 59 -5.26 0.57 4.18
CA VAL A 59 -5.39 1.86 4.85
C VAL A 59 -6.59 2.62 4.30
N ASP A 60 -7.47 3.10 5.19
CA ASP A 60 -8.48 4.09 4.83
C ASP A 60 -7.86 5.48 4.83
N LEU A 61 -7.79 6.12 3.67
CA LEU A 61 -7.28 7.48 3.57
C LEU A 61 -8.30 8.52 4.02
N ASP A 62 -9.58 8.17 4.15
CA ASP A 62 -10.61 9.10 4.62
C ASP A 62 -10.63 9.25 6.15
N ASP A 63 -9.81 8.47 6.87
CA ASP A 63 -9.57 8.65 8.30
C ASP A 63 -8.73 9.92 8.55
N ASP A 64 -9.09 10.69 9.59
CA ASP A 64 -8.40 11.92 10.00
C ASP A 64 -7.20 11.67 10.93
N SER A 65 -6.78 10.42 11.11
CA SER A 65 -5.66 10.07 11.98
C SER A 65 -4.35 10.78 11.58
N PRO A 66 -3.47 11.12 12.55
CA PRO A 66 -2.16 11.69 12.25
C PRO A 66 -1.31 10.84 11.29
N PHE A 67 -1.53 9.52 11.32
CA PHE A 67 -0.88 8.58 10.40
C PHE A 67 -1.31 8.83 8.95
N VAL A 68 -2.61 8.94 8.68
CA VAL A 68 -3.13 9.19 7.33
C VAL A 68 -2.74 10.59 6.84
N GLN A 69 -2.75 11.58 7.73
CA GLN A 69 -2.26 12.92 7.40
C GLN A 69 -0.79 12.88 6.96
N ALA A 70 0.08 12.21 7.72
CA ALA A 70 1.49 12.03 7.36
C ALA A 70 1.66 11.25 6.05
N LEU A 71 0.86 10.18 5.86
CA LEU A 71 0.90 9.37 4.64
C LEU A 71 0.50 10.19 3.39
N ARG A 72 -0.45 11.11 3.51
CA ARG A 72 -0.87 12.01 2.43
C ARG A 72 0.18 13.08 2.10
N THR A 73 0.95 13.55 3.08
CA THR A 73 1.94 14.63 2.90
C THR A 73 3.34 14.13 2.55
N GLU A 74 3.74 12.99 3.09
CA GLU A 74 5.11 12.45 3.00
C GLU A 74 5.19 11.17 2.17
N GLY A 75 4.05 10.50 1.96
CA GLY A 75 3.97 9.27 1.18
C GLY A 75 3.92 9.47 -0.33
N SER A 76 4.31 8.43 -1.07
CA SER A 76 4.19 8.30 -2.52
C SER A 76 3.03 7.35 -2.83
N LEU A 77 1.84 7.94 -2.97
CA LEU A 77 0.64 7.20 -3.36
C LEU A 77 0.58 7.07 -4.88
N GLU A 78 0.60 5.84 -5.38
CA GLU A 78 0.40 5.56 -6.80
C GLU A 78 -1.04 5.09 -7.02
N ARG A 79 -1.79 5.84 -7.85
CA ARG A 79 -3.15 5.46 -8.21
C ARG A 79 -3.10 4.32 -9.23
N VAL A 80 -3.68 3.18 -8.87
CA VAL A 80 -3.87 2.04 -9.76
C VAL A 80 -5.31 2.05 -10.26
N ALA A 81 -5.50 1.85 -11.58
CA ALA A 81 -6.78 1.85 -12.27
C ALA A 81 -7.31 0.43 -12.50
#